data_AF-A0A844HT21-F1
#
_entry.id   AF-A0A844HT21-F1
#
_cell.length_a   1.000
_cell.length_b   1.000
_cell.length_c   1.000
_cell.angle_alpha   90.00
_cell.angle_beta   90.00
_cell.angle_gamma   90.00
#
_symmetry.space_group_name_H-M   'P 1'
#
loop_
_entity.id
_entity.type
_entity.pdbx_description
1 polymer ?
#
loop_
_entity_poly.entity_id
_entity_poly.type
_entity_poly.pdbx_seq_one_letter_code
_entity_poly.pdbx_strand_id
1 'polypeptide(L)'
;MTVSLAGGAVLLRGLDFIGSEGVEFFSRLRPDFAVFSVGGLSRDGDLLDFNMAEVRARKAIFDCARHRILAIDQSKIDRIALHVDGKLWAAEMVICGGVLPAEIQKEMQVLGRRLISC
;
A
#
# COMPACT_ATOMS: atom_id res chain seq x y z
N MET A 1 8.22 25.73 15.82
CA MET A 1 8.18 24.53 14.98
C MET A 1 6.95 23.73 15.36
N THR A 2 6.19 23.23 14.39
CA THR A 2 4.94 22.48 14.62
C THR A 2 5.01 21.12 13.95
N VAL A 3 4.33 20.13 14.52
CA VAL A 3 4.13 18.80 13.92
C VAL A 3 2.63 18.58 13.80
N SER A 4 2.19 18.20 12.60
CA SER A 4 0.80 17.81 12.35
C SER A 4 0.70 16.29 12.33
N LEU A 5 -0.32 15.77 12.98
CA LEU A 5 -0.69 14.35 12.94
C LEU A 5 -1.94 14.21 12.08
N ALA A 6 -2.09 13.07 11.42
CA ALA A 6 -3.22 12.83 10.52
C ALA A 6 -4.59 12.87 11.23
N GLY A 7 -4.60 12.63 12.55
CA GLY A 7 -5.82 12.58 13.36
C GLY A 7 -6.59 11.28 13.17
N GLY A 8 -7.80 11.22 13.72
CA GLY A 8 -8.62 10.01 13.73
C GLY A 8 -8.23 9.03 14.85
N ALA A 9 -8.50 7.75 14.64
CA ALA A 9 -8.19 6.69 15.59
C ALA A 9 -6.85 6.04 15.27
N VAL A 10 -6.09 5.67 16.30
CA VAL A 10 -4.86 4.87 16.14
C VAL A 10 -5.23 3.39 16.22
N LEU A 11 -4.94 2.63 15.17
CA LEU A 11 -5.11 1.19 15.15
C LEU A 11 -3.85 0.53 15.75
N LEU A 12 -3.93 0.11 17.01
CA LEU A 12 -2.76 -0.40 17.76
C LEU A 12 -2.03 -1.59 17.12
N ARG A 13 -2.74 -2.41 16.33
CA ARG A 13 -2.16 -3.56 15.64
C ARG A 13 -1.24 -3.13 14.49
N GLY A 14 -1.64 -2.12 13.72
CA GLY A 14 -0.92 -1.60 12.55
C GLY A 14 -0.07 -0.36 12.85
N LEU A 15 -0.29 0.26 14.01
CA LEU A 15 0.30 1.53 14.44
C LEU A 15 0.03 2.68 13.44
N ASP A 16 -1.12 2.62 12.78
CA ASP A 16 -1.56 3.54 11.74
C ASP A 16 -2.77 4.38 12.18
N PHE A 17 -2.90 5.56 11.55
CA PHE A 17 -4.07 6.43 11.71
C PHE A 17 -5.16 6.01 10.73
N ILE A 18 -6.35 5.77 11.27
CA ILE A 18 -7.54 5.40 10.51
C ILE A 18 -8.69 6.36 10.84
N GLY A 19 -9.71 6.34 9.99
CA GLY A 19 -10.90 7.19 10.14
C GLY A 19 -10.97 8.33 9.12
N SER A 20 -12.06 9.08 9.17
CA SER A 20 -12.35 10.18 8.24
C SER A 20 -11.27 11.26 8.23
N GLU A 21 -10.74 11.58 9.42
CA GLU A 21 -9.78 12.64 9.65
C GLU A 21 -8.45 12.31 8.98
N GLY A 22 -7.96 11.08 9.12
CA GLY A 22 -6.76 10.63 8.44
C GLY A 22 -6.92 10.62 6.92
N VAL A 23 -8.09 10.17 6.43
CA VAL A 23 -8.42 10.20 4.99
C VAL A 23 -8.42 11.63 4.45
N GLU A 24 -9.09 12.55 5.14
CA GLU A 24 -9.14 13.97 4.76
C GLU A 24 -7.75 14.59 4.78
N PHE A 25 -6.97 14.32 5.84
CA PHE A 25 -5.60 14.79 5.97
C PHE A 25 -4.74 14.37 4.78
N PHE A 26 -4.68 13.08 4.46
CA PHE A 26 -3.85 12.59 3.37
C PHE A 26 -4.33 13.06 1.99
N SER A 27 -5.65 13.12 1.77
CA SER A 27 -6.23 13.57 0.49
C SER A 27 -5.89 15.01 0.11
N ARG A 28 -5.47 15.83 1.08
CA ARG A 28 -5.11 17.25 0.89
C ARG A 28 -3.61 17.47 0.72
N LEU A 29 -2.81 16.40 0.81
CA LEU A 29 -1.38 16.47 0.54
C LEU A 29 -1.09 16.30 -0.95
N ARG A 30 0.10 16.72 -1.37
CA ARG A 30 0.64 16.43 -2.70
C ARG A 30 2.07 15.89 -2.57
N PRO A 31 2.26 14.71 -1.97
CA PRO A 31 3.59 14.18 -1.74
C PRO A 31 4.24 13.75 -3.05
N ASP A 32 5.54 13.98 -3.18
CA ASP A 32 6.31 13.45 -4.31
C ASP A 32 6.36 11.92 -4.26
N PHE A 33 6.48 11.34 -3.07
CA PHE A 33 6.59 9.91 -2.85
C PHE A 33 5.62 9.43 -1.77
N ALA A 34 4.90 8.35 -2.06
CA ALA A 34 4.16 7.58 -1.07
C ALA A 34 4.76 6.18 -0.97
N VAL A 35 5.26 5.86 0.22
CA VAL A 35 5.66 4.50 0.58
C VAL A 35 4.56 3.90 1.44
N PHE A 36 4.00 2.78 1.01
CA PHE A 36 2.93 2.10 1.74
C PHE A 36 3.10 0.59 1.64
N SER A 37 2.35 -0.11 2.48
CA SER A 37 2.27 -1.57 2.50
C SER A 37 0.82 -2.01 2.52
N VAL A 38 0.59 -3.32 2.64
CA VAL A 38 -0.73 -3.95 2.67
C VAL A 38 -0.78 -5.04 3.74
N GLY A 39 -1.99 -5.41 4.14
CA GLY A 39 -2.24 -6.58 4.98
C GLY A 39 -1.79 -7.90 4.35
N GLY A 40 -2.01 -8.06 3.05
CA GLY A 40 -1.63 -9.23 2.24
C GLY A 40 -1.66 -8.96 0.73
N LEU A 41 -1.16 -9.93 -0.02
CA LEU A 41 -1.08 -9.93 -1.48
C LEU A 41 -1.64 -11.26 -2.01
N SER A 42 -2.63 -11.21 -2.89
CA SER A 42 -3.11 -12.42 -3.57
C SER A 42 -2.14 -12.88 -4.67
N ARG A 43 -2.24 -14.15 -5.10
CA ARG A 43 -1.47 -14.69 -6.23
C ARG A 43 -1.65 -13.91 -7.52
N ASP A 44 -2.83 -13.33 -7.70
CA ASP A 44 -3.19 -12.56 -8.89
C ASP A 44 -2.89 -11.06 -8.72
N GLY A 45 -2.10 -10.70 -7.69
CA GLY A 45 -1.61 -9.34 -7.47
C GLY A 45 -2.61 -8.39 -6.81
N ASP A 46 -3.68 -8.89 -6.20
CA ASP A 46 -4.61 -8.05 -5.44
C ASP A 46 -4.00 -7.59 -4.12
N LEU A 47 -4.20 -6.31 -3.81
CA LEU A 47 -3.81 -5.72 -2.54
C LEU A 47 -4.92 -5.95 -1.51
N LEU A 48 -4.57 -6.59 -0.39
CA LEU A 48 -5.50 -7.04 0.64
C LEU A 48 -5.25 -6.34 1.97
N ASP A 49 -6.31 -5.98 2.70
CA ASP A 49 -6.23 -5.36 4.02
C ASP A 49 -7.26 -5.97 5.01
N PHE A 50 -6.97 -5.89 6.30
CA PHE A 50 -7.78 -6.55 7.33
C PHE A 50 -9.04 -5.75 7.69
N ASN A 51 -9.04 -4.45 7.44
CA ASN A 51 -10.22 -3.61 7.65
C ASN A 51 -10.35 -2.53 6.56
N MET A 52 -11.59 -2.11 6.28
CA MET A 52 -11.85 -1.06 5.29
C MET A 52 -11.28 0.32 5.65
N ALA A 53 -10.96 0.58 6.92
CA ALA A 53 -10.38 1.86 7.32
C ALA A 53 -8.90 1.95 6.92
N GLU A 54 -8.14 0.85 7.02
CA GLU A 54 -6.78 0.69 6.45
C GLU A 54 -6.82 0.95 4.93
N VAL A 55 -7.77 0.32 4.22
CA VAL A 55 -7.97 0.53 2.76
C VAL A 55 -8.17 2.00 2.43
N ARG A 56 -9.08 2.68 3.13
CA ARG A 56 -9.40 4.09 2.86
C ARG A 56 -8.22 5.02 3.12
N ALA A 57 -7.48 4.80 4.21
CA ALA A 57 -6.29 5.59 4.52
C ALA A 57 -5.21 5.40 3.45
N ARG A 58 -4.90 4.14 3.09
CA ARG A 58 -3.95 3.81 2.00
C ARG A 58 -4.38 4.43 0.68
N LYS A 59 -5.65 4.34 0.32
CA LYS A 59 -6.19 4.89 -0.92
C LYS A 59 -6.05 6.42 -0.98
N ALA A 60 -6.32 7.13 0.12
CA ALA A 60 -6.14 8.57 0.19
C ALA A 60 -4.69 8.99 -0.06
N ILE A 61 -3.72 8.25 0.50
CA ILE A 61 -2.29 8.46 0.26
C ILE A 61 -1.92 8.13 -1.20
N PHE A 62 -2.45 7.01 -1.71
CA PHE A 62 -2.16 6.51 -3.06
C PHE A 62 -2.60 7.49 -4.15
N ASP A 63 -3.82 8.03 -4.02
CA ASP A 63 -4.47 8.86 -5.03
C ASP A 63 -3.84 10.26 -5.15
N CYS A 64 -3.20 10.78 -4.08
CA CYS A 64 -2.61 12.12 -4.08
C CYS A 64 -1.10 12.16 -4.40
N ALA A 65 -0.43 10.99 -4.40
CA ALA A 65 1.02 10.91 -4.56
C ALA A 65 1.46 10.94 -6.04
N ARG A 66 2.62 11.56 -6.31
CA ARG A 66 3.22 11.56 -7.65
C ARG A 66 3.87 10.21 -7.98
N HIS A 67 4.57 9.60 -7.02
CA HIS A 67 5.23 8.31 -7.15
C HIS A 67 4.80 7.37 -6.03
N ARG A 68 4.26 6.20 -6.40
CA ARG A 68 3.76 5.18 -5.48
C ARG A 68 4.75 4.03 -5.38
N ILE A 69 5.13 3.72 -4.15
CA ILE A 69 6.10 2.68 -3.81
C ILE A 69 5.40 1.71 -2.85
N LEU A 70 5.14 0.49 -3.34
CA LEU A 70 4.66 -0.60 -2.50
C LEU A 70 5.86 -1.31 -1.88
N ALA A 71 5.92 -1.37 -0.55
CA ALA A 71 6.92 -2.14 0.18
C ALA A 71 6.25 -3.31 0.92
N ILE A 72 6.68 -4.53 0.63
CA ILE A 72 6.15 -5.76 1.24
C ILE A 72 7.29 -6.73 1.56
N ASP A 73 7.05 -7.65 2.49
CA ASP A 73 7.92 -8.78 2.76
C ASP A 73 7.24 -10.09 2.30
N GLN A 74 7.99 -11.18 2.29
CA GLN A 74 7.47 -12.50 1.91
C GLN A 74 6.26 -12.97 2.72
N SER A 75 6.08 -12.51 3.97
CA SER A 75 4.94 -12.89 4.82
C SER A 75 3.61 -12.31 4.34
N LYS A 76 3.64 -11.36 3.39
CA LYS A 76 2.45 -10.77 2.79
C LYS A 76 1.92 -11.58 1.60
N ILE A 77 2.76 -12.40 0.98
CA ILE A 77 2.37 -13.23 -0.17
C ILE A 77 1.42 -14.33 0.32
N ASP A 78 0.30 -14.51 -0.39
CA ASP A 78 -0.78 -15.46 -0.04
C ASP A 78 -1.40 -15.25 1.36
N ARG A 79 -1.15 -14.10 1.99
CA ARG A 79 -1.72 -13.78 3.30
C ARG A 79 -3.17 -13.38 3.16
N ILE A 80 -4.05 -14.14 3.81
CA ILE A 80 -5.49 -13.91 3.78
C ILE A 80 -5.85 -12.62 4.51
N ALA A 81 -6.57 -11.75 3.81
CA ALA A 81 -7.23 -10.55 4.32
C ALA A 81 -8.51 -10.32 3.49
N LEU A 82 -9.57 -9.81 4.14
CA LEU A 82 -10.93 -9.84 3.57
C LEU A 82 -11.23 -8.69 2.61
N HIS A 83 -10.54 -7.56 2.74
CA HIS A 83 -10.83 -6.39 1.93
C HIS A 83 -9.82 -6.26 0.81
N VAL A 84 -10.32 -6.16 -0.41
CA VAL A 84 -9.53 -6.04 -1.64
C VAL A 84 -9.63 -4.61 -2.15
N ASP A 85 -8.50 -3.98 -2.49
CA ASP A 85 -8.51 -2.68 -3.17
C ASP A 85 -7.24 -2.46 -4.00
N GLY A 86 -7.40 -2.54 -5.32
CA GLY A 86 -6.34 -2.26 -6.28
C GLY A 86 -5.42 -3.46 -6.56
N LYS A 87 -4.51 -3.23 -7.50
CA LYS A 87 -3.49 -4.19 -7.93
C LYS A 87 -2.11 -3.69 -7.57
N LEU A 88 -1.20 -4.62 -7.31
CA LEU A 88 0.22 -4.33 -7.04
C LEU A 88 0.87 -3.47 -8.11
N TRP A 89 0.60 -3.74 -9.40
CA TRP A 89 1.17 -3.00 -10.53
C TRP A 89 0.52 -1.63 -10.76
N ALA A 90 -0.39 -1.19 -9.89
CA ALA A 90 -0.83 0.20 -9.86
C ALA A 90 0.25 1.12 -9.23
N ALA A 91 1.17 0.57 -8.43
CA ALA A 91 2.37 1.26 -7.98
C ALA A 91 3.45 1.27 -9.08
N GLU A 92 4.22 2.36 -9.18
CA GLU A 92 5.34 2.44 -10.13
C GLU A 92 6.50 1.56 -9.72
N MET A 93 6.70 1.39 -8.41
CA MET A 93 7.77 0.63 -7.81
C MET A 93 7.23 -0.33 -6.76
N VAL A 94 7.72 -1.56 -6.79
CA VAL A 94 7.48 -2.56 -5.75
C VAL A 94 8.83 -3.00 -5.18
N ILE A 95 8.94 -2.95 -3.86
CA ILE A 95 10.07 -3.44 -3.08
C ILE A 95 9.58 -4.66 -2.32
N CYS A 96 10.24 -5.81 -2.52
CA CYS A 96 9.88 -7.07 -1.88
C CYS A 96 11.09 -7.62 -1.11
N GLY A 97 10.93 -7.81 0.21
CA GLY A 97 11.85 -8.57 1.05
C GLY A 97 11.71 -10.07 0.80
N GLY A 98 12.13 -10.51 -0.39
CA GLY A 98 11.94 -11.86 -0.93
C GLY A 98 11.62 -11.87 -2.43
N VAL A 99 11.19 -13.04 -2.92
CA VAL A 99 10.87 -13.27 -4.33
C VAL A 99 9.35 -13.28 -4.53
N LEU A 100 8.84 -12.43 -5.43
CA LEU A 100 7.44 -12.45 -5.84
C LEU A 100 7.14 -13.67 -6.73
N PRO A 101 5.89 -14.15 -6.79
CA PRO A 101 5.48 -15.17 -7.76
C PRO A 101 5.86 -14.80 -9.21
N ALA A 102 6.23 -15.80 -10.00
CA ALA A 102 6.73 -15.60 -11.37
C ALA A 102 5.71 -14.89 -12.26
N GLU A 103 4.43 -15.15 -12.05
CA GLU A 103 3.31 -14.53 -12.75
C GLU A 103 3.27 -13.02 -12.49
N ILE A 104 3.41 -12.61 -11.22
CA ILE A 104 3.45 -11.20 -10.82
C ILE A 104 4.69 -10.51 -11.40
N GLN A 105 5.85 -11.16 -11.34
CA GLN A 105 7.09 -10.61 -11.93
C GLN A 105 6.93 -10.37 -13.43
N LYS A 106 6.32 -11.33 -14.15
CA LYS A 106 6.05 -11.21 -15.59
C LYS A 106 5.10 -10.06 -15.89
N GLU A 107 4.01 -9.93 -15.14
CA GLU A 107 3.05 -8.84 -15.31
C GLU A 107 3.69 -7.47 -15.06
N MET A 108 4.51 -7.35 -14.02
CA MET A 108 5.27 -6.13 -13.74
C MET A 108 6.22 -5.77 -14.88
N GLN A 109 6.91 -6.75 -15.47
CA GLN A 109 7.81 -6.52 -16.61
C GLN A 109 7.02 -6.03 -17.84
N VAL A 110 5.88 -6.65 -18.15
CA VAL A 110 5.02 -6.24 -19.26
C VAL A 110 4.52 -4.81 -19.10
N LEU A 111 4.14 -4.43 -17.88
CA LEU A 111 3.64 -3.09 -17.55
C LEU A 111 4.76 -2.06 -17.30
N GLY A 112 6.03 -2.45 -17.45
CA GLY A 112 7.18 -1.56 -17.23
C GLY A 112 7.31 -1.06 -15.78
N ARG A 113 6.84 -1.83 -14.79
CA ARG A 113 6.93 -1.49 -13.37
C ARG A 113 8.28 -1.92 -12.81
N ARG A 114 8.82 -1.13 -11.88
CA ARG A 114 10.12 -1.42 -11.27
C ARG A 114 9.93 -2.38 -10.09
N LEU A 115 10.56 -3.55 -10.17
CA LEU A 115 10.65 -4.50 -9.07
C LEU A 115 12.05 -4.46 -8.46
N ILE A 116 12.13 -4.39 -7.12
CA ILE A 116 13.36 -4.55 -6.34
C ILE A 116 13.14 -5.70 -5.38
N SER A 117 13.95 -6.75 -5.49
CA SER A 117 14.00 -7.86 -4.54
C SER A 117 15.25 -7.71 -3.67
N CYS A 118 15.09 -7.81 -2.35
CA CYS A 118 16.17 -7.72 -1.37
C CYS A 118 16.07 -8.82 -0.32
#